data_AF-A0A936XU37-F1
#
_entry.id   AF-A0A936XU37-F1
#
_cell.length_a   1.000
_cell.length_b   1.000
_cell.length_c   1.000
_cell.angle_alpha   90.00
_cell.angle_beta   90.00
_cell.angle_gamma   90.00
#
_symmetry.space_group_name_H-M   'P 1'
#
loop_
_entity.id
_entity.type
_entity.pdbx_description
1 polymer ?
#
loop_
_entity_poly.entity_id
_entity_poly.type
_entity_poly.pdbx_seq_one_letter_code
_entity_poly.pdbx_strand_id
1 'polypeptide(L)'
;MNDYNDNLHRNSKASVFENARALRKAQTKAEQILWDSLRNEKVCNLKFRRQHPFDNYILDFYNHKMKLAIEVDGNIHDEPDVADYDAIRTENLNENGITVLRFTNDDVEYRLGKVIQKIEDWVYENDIVNLELPSGEMDELKLESSKRVNEVAGSFAPLSLRRGAGGEVNNRIEKLFSAKKKNILNIYCTAGYPQLNSTREVMKALQDSGADIIELGMPYSDPLADGPVIQQSSSLAIANGMTIAKLFEQLKNFRDEIHLPVILMGYMNPVLQYGFEKFCADAAEVGIDGLILPDLPVHEFETDYGAIIKKYGLDFIFLVTPETPDERIKKLDSLCTGFIYAVSSSATTGNNKSIEEQENYFTRLKEMNLNNPVLVGFGIKDSASFTTACKHTGGAIIGSAYIKALSNSTDVGQATKEFINSIRP
;
A
#
# COMPACT_ATOMS: atom_id res chain seq x y z
N MET A 1 -39.81 -11.22 7.57
CA MET A 1 -39.21 -11.88 8.76
C MET A 1 -39.32 -13.37 8.49
N ASN A 2 -38.20 -14.09 8.60
CA ASN A 2 -37.97 -15.51 8.24
C ASN A 2 -37.52 -15.76 6.79
N ASP A 3 -36.20 -15.85 6.62
CA ASP A 3 -35.53 -17.13 6.34
C ASP A 3 -34.05 -17.01 6.73
N TYR A 4 -33.78 -17.31 8.00
CA TYR A 4 -32.42 -17.39 8.57
C TYR A 4 -32.28 -18.77 9.24
N ASN A 5 -32.56 -19.81 8.49
CA ASN A 5 -32.41 -21.20 8.92
C ASN A 5 -32.16 -22.08 7.70
N ASP A 6 -30.90 -22.20 7.30
CA ASP A 6 -30.44 -23.45 6.71
C ASP A 6 -28.95 -23.67 6.99
N ASN A 7 -28.66 -24.73 7.74
CA ASN A 7 -27.36 -25.42 7.88
C ASN A 7 -26.17 -24.73 8.58
N LEU A 8 -26.40 -23.95 9.65
CA LEU A 8 -25.31 -23.42 10.50
C LEU A 8 -24.40 -24.47 11.17
N HIS A 9 -24.79 -25.74 11.25
CA HIS A 9 -24.07 -26.81 11.96
C HIS A 9 -24.20 -28.19 11.31
N ARG A 10 -24.36 -28.22 9.97
CA ARG A 10 -24.75 -29.39 9.15
C ARG A 10 -24.38 -30.75 9.78
N ASN A 11 -25.38 -31.57 10.10
CA ASN A 11 -25.30 -32.96 10.59
C ASN A 11 -24.44 -33.26 11.85
N SER A 12 -24.01 -32.26 12.61
CA SER A 12 -23.20 -32.50 13.82
C SER A 12 -23.94 -33.25 14.92
N LYS A 13 -23.32 -34.31 15.45
CA LYS A 13 -23.84 -35.09 16.59
C LYS A 13 -23.77 -34.28 17.89
N ALA A 14 -24.66 -34.57 18.84
CA ALA A 14 -24.70 -33.90 20.15
C ALA A 14 -23.34 -33.92 20.89
N SER A 15 -22.59 -35.02 20.76
CA SER A 15 -21.24 -35.16 21.33
C SER A 15 -20.23 -34.14 20.80
N VAL A 16 -20.34 -33.71 19.53
CA VAL A 16 -19.45 -32.70 18.92
C VAL A 16 -19.72 -31.32 19.53
N PHE A 17 -20.98 -31.01 19.84
CA PHE A 17 -21.34 -29.75 20.51
C PHE A 17 -20.89 -29.70 21.98
N GLU A 18 -20.84 -30.83 22.67
CA GLU A 18 -20.30 -30.93 24.02
C GLU A 18 -18.78 -30.75 24.01
N ASN A 19 -18.08 -31.42 23.09
CA ASN A 19 -16.64 -31.26 22.90
C ASN A 19 -16.26 -29.82 22.53
N ALA A 20 -17.00 -29.18 21.62
CA ALA A 20 -16.76 -27.77 21.27
C ALA A 20 -16.97 -26.83 22.47
N ARG A 21 -17.91 -27.14 23.38
CA ARG A 21 -18.08 -26.37 24.62
C ARG A 21 -16.92 -26.56 25.59
N ALA A 22 -16.34 -27.75 25.65
CA ALA A 22 -15.13 -28.01 26.44
C ALA A 22 -13.92 -27.25 25.87
N LEU A 23 -13.70 -27.32 24.55
CA LEU A 23 -12.58 -26.64 23.88
C LEU A 23 -12.64 -25.12 24.02
N ARG A 24 -13.82 -24.49 23.98
CA ARG A 24 -13.96 -23.05 24.27
C ARG A 24 -13.49 -22.63 25.67
N LYS A 25 -13.40 -23.56 26.61
CA LYS A 25 -12.91 -23.32 27.98
C LYS A 25 -11.42 -23.64 28.13
N ALA A 26 -10.84 -24.40 27.20
CA ALA A 26 -9.48 -24.93 27.27
C ALA A 26 -8.66 -24.52 26.03
N GLN A 27 -8.76 -23.24 25.62
CA GLN A 27 -8.07 -22.73 24.44
C GLN A 27 -6.56 -22.67 24.63
N THR A 28 -5.81 -22.90 23.56
CA THR A 28 -4.37 -22.65 23.55
C THR A 28 -4.07 -21.15 23.62
N LYS A 29 -2.82 -20.79 23.95
CA LYS A 29 -2.37 -19.39 24.00
C LYS A 29 -2.50 -18.72 22.62
N ALA A 30 -2.08 -19.42 21.57
CA ALA A 30 -2.22 -18.96 20.19
C ALA A 30 -3.70 -18.74 19.81
N GLU A 31 -4.59 -19.69 20.08
CA GLU A 31 -6.03 -19.51 19.84
C GLU A 31 -6.60 -18.29 20.57
N GLN A 32 -6.21 -18.05 21.83
CA GLN A 32 -6.68 -16.91 22.59
C GLN A 32 -6.23 -15.58 21.96
N ILE A 33 -4.96 -15.49 21.55
CA ILE A 33 -4.39 -14.32 20.86
C ILE A 33 -5.13 -14.03 19.56
N LEU A 34 -5.35 -15.06 18.73
CA LEU A 34 -6.07 -14.89 17.47
C LEU A 34 -7.54 -14.54 17.70
N TRP A 35 -8.20 -15.17 18.67
CA TRP A 35 -9.59 -14.89 19.00
C TRP A 35 -9.81 -13.43 19.42
N ASP A 36 -8.90 -12.84 20.21
CA ASP A 36 -9.01 -11.45 20.64
C ASP A 36 -8.93 -10.44 19.48
N SER A 37 -8.30 -10.87 18.37
CA SER A 37 -8.19 -10.12 17.13
C SER A 37 -9.39 -10.34 16.20
N LEU A 38 -9.95 -11.56 16.15
CA LEU A 38 -11.08 -11.90 15.27
C LEU A 38 -12.46 -11.53 15.85
N ARG A 39 -12.62 -11.52 17.17
CA ARG A 39 -13.93 -11.32 17.81
C ARG A 39 -14.46 -9.90 17.60
N ASN A 40 -15.77 -9.75 17.75
CA ASN A 40 -16.47 -8.45 17.62
C ASN A 40 -16.30 -7.80 16.25
N GLU A 41 -16.24 -8.60 15.18
CA GLU A 41 -16.24 -8.10 13.79
C GLU A 41 -15.05 -7.18 13.50
N LYS A 42 -13.96 -7.34 14.25
CA LYS A 42 -12.75 -6.52 14.14
C LYS A 42 -11.96 -6.72 12.84
N VAL A 43 -12.12 -7.87 12.19
CA VAL A 43 -11.45 -8.20 10.93
C VAL A 43 -12.51 -8.22 9.83
N CYS A 44 -12.35 -7.37 8.81
CA CYS A 44 -13.25 -7.24 7.65
C CYS A 44 -14.75 -7.11 7.98
N ASN A 45 -15.12 -6.61 9.18
CA ASN A 45 -16.50 -6.60 9.67
C ASN A 45 -17.18 -7.99 9.64
N LEU A 46 -16.39 -9.05 9.79
CA LEU A 46 -16.83 -10.43 9.67
C LEU A 46 -17.06 -11.07 11.03
N LYS A 47 -18.21 -11.74 11.17
CA LYS A 47 -18.58 -12.45 12.40
C LYS A 47 -17.97 -13.85 12.46
N PHE A 48 -16.76 -13.94 13.00
CA PHE A 48 -16.12 -15.21 13.30
C PHE A 48 -16.70 -15.88 14.54
N ARG A 49 -16.80 -17.21 14.50
CA ARG A 49 -17.21 -18.08 15.61
C ARG A 49 -16.04 -18.97 15.99
N ARG A 50 -15.69 -19.02 17.27
CA ARG A 50 -14.68 -19.95 17.79
C ARG A 50 -15.24 -21.35 18.07
N GLN A 51 -14.41 -22.36 17.83
CA GLN A 51 -14.66 -23.78 18.10
C GLN A 51 -16.02 -24.20 17.53
N HIS A 52 -16.18 -24.04 16.22
CA HIS A 52 -17.44 -24.21 15.50
C HIS A 52 -17.64 -25.68 15.09
N PRO A 53 -18.70 -26.36 15.58
CA PRO A 53 -19.04 -27.71 15.14
C PRO A 53 -19.46 -27.71 13.66
N PHE A 54 -18.86 -28.60 12.88
CA PHE A 54 -19.20 -28.86 11.49
C PHE A 54 -19.08 -30.36 11.20
N ASP A 55 -20.21 -31.02 10.87
CA ASP A 55 -20.31 -32.48 10.76
C ASP A 55 -19.68 -33.19 11.98
N ASN A 56 -18.66 -34.03 11.78
CA ASN A 56 -17.96 -34.73 12.87
C ASN A 56 -16.71 -33.97 13.38
N TYR A 57 -16.50 -32.73 12.94
CA TYR A 57 -15.32 -31.91 13.22
C TYR A 57 -15.65 -30.66 14.03
N ILE A 58 -14.61 -30.06 14.60
CA ILE A 58 -14.67 -28.76 15.27
C ILE A 58 -13.59 -27.90 14.62
N LEU A 59 -14.00 -26.76 14.07
CA LEU A 59 -13.13 -25.78 13.43
C LEU A 59 -12.75 -24.71 14.46
N ASP A 60 -11.47 -24.34 14.57
CA ASP A 60 -11.02 -23.39 15.60
C ASP A 60 -11.68 -22.03 15.45
N PHE A 61 -11.74 -21.50 14.22
CA PHE A 61 -12.53 -20.31 13.89
C PHE A 61 -13.26 -20.49 12.58
N TYR A 62 -14.52 -20.05 12.51
CA TYR A 62 -15.33 -20.18 11.31
C TYR A 62 -16.14 -18.91 11.04
N ASN A 63 -16.11 -18.46 9.79
CA ASN A 63 -17.01 -17.46 9.24
C ASN A 63 -17.98 -18.10 8.25
N HIS A 64 -19.27 -17.98 8.54
CA HIS A 64 -20.32 -18.60 7.73
C HIS A 64 -20.62 -17.84 6.43
N LYS A 65 -20.45 -16.50 6.41
CA LYS A 65 -20.71 -15.69 5.20
C LYS A 65 -19.73 -16.07 4.09
N MET A 66 -18.45 -16.17 4.46
CA MET A 66 -17.35 -16.46 3.54
C MET A 66 -17.08 -17.95 3.37
N LYS A 67 -17.77 -18.81 4.13
CA LYS A 67 -17.42 -20.23 4.31
C LYS A 67 -15.92 -20.43 4.57
N LEU A 68 -15.36 -19.62 5.47
CA LEU A 68 -13.93 -19.64 5.80
C LEU A 68 -13.70 -20.28 7.15
N ALA A 69 -12.87 -21.31 7.19
CA ALA A 69 -12.32 -21.89 8.41
C ALA A 69 -10.87 -21.43 8.62
N ILE A 70 -10.50 -21.11 9.85
CA ILE A 70 -9.13 -20.83 10.25
C ILE A 70 -8.76 -21.80 11.35
N GLU A 71 -7.70 -22.58 11.14
CA GLU A 71 -7.19 -23.57 12.09
C GLU A 71 -5.81 -23.11 12.59
N VAL A 72 -5.61 -23.23 13.90
CA VAL A 72 -4.34 -22.93 14.56
C VAL A 72 -3.76 -24.25 15.01
N ASP A 73 -2.49 -24.51 14.66
CA ASP A 73 -1.72 -25.73 14.96
C ASP A 73 -1.76 -26.83 13.87
N GLY A 74 -1.17 -26.52 12.71
CA GLY A 74 -0.94 -27.48 11.63
C GLY A 74 0.54 -27.80 11.41
N ASN A 75 1.20 -28.48 12.35
CA ASN A 75 2.39 -29.25 11.96
C ASN A 75 1.92 -30.41 11.09
N ILE A 76 2.25 -30.36 9.79
CA ILE A 76 2.20 -31.54 8.92
C ILE A 76 3.29 -32.47 9.46
N HIS A 77 2.91 -33.42 10.31
CA HIS A 77 3.79 -34.54 10.61
C HIS A 77 3.82 -35.44 9.39
N ASP A 78 5.02 -35.74 8.89
CA ASP A 78 5.32 -36.76 7.88
C ASP A 78 5.03 -38.19 8.41
N GLU A 79 3.84 -38.41 8.99
CA GLU A 79 3.35 -39.72 9.38
C GLU A 79 2.23 -40.15 8.41
N PRO A 80 2.40 -41.29 7.69
CA PRO A 80 1.47 -41.72 6.64
C PRO A 80 0.01 -41.85 7.09
N ASP A 81 -0.22 -42.24 8.34
CA ASP A 81 -1.57 -42.46 8.87
C ASP A 81 -2.33 -41.15 9.23
N VAL A 82 -1.61 -40.03 9.41
CA VAL A 82 -2.20 -38.70 9.70
C VAL A 82 -2.52 -37.94 8.41
N ALA A 83 -1.73 -38.15 7.36
CA ALA A 83 -1.89 -37.50 6.06
C ALA A 83 -3.21 -37.90 5.37
N ASP A 84 -3.60 -39.18 5.41
CA ASP A 84 -4.85 -39.65 4.81
C ASP A 84 -6.08 -39.11 5.55
N TYR A 85 -6.01 -38.98 6.88
CA TYR A 85 -7.10 -38.42 7.69
C TYR A 85 -7.29 -36.92 7.45
N ASP A 86 -6.19 -36.15 7.31
CA ASP A 86 -6.24 -34.70 7.06
C ASP A 86 -6.60 -34.36 5.60
N ALA A 87 -6.26 -35.25 4.65
CA ALA A 87 -6.68 -35.16 3.25
C ALA A 87 -8.19 -35.37 3.10
N ILE A 88 -8.74 -36.45 3.68
CA ILE A 88 -10.19 -36.72 3.68
C ILE A 88 -10.97 -35.60 4.39
N ARG A 89 -10.43 -35.07 5.49
CA ARG A 89 -11.03 -33.93 6.21
C ARG A 89 -11.06 -32.67 5.35
N THR A 90 -9.96 -32.35 4.69
CA THR A 90 -9.85 -31.16 3.85
C THR A 90 -10.70 -31.28 2.59
N GLU A 91 -10.78 -32.48 2.00
CA GLU A 91 -11.65 -32.79 0.86
C GLU A 91 -13.13 -32.64 1.23
N ASN A 92 -13.57 -33.15 2.39
CA ASN A 92 -14.94 -32.99 2.88
C ASN A 92 -15.30 -31.50 3.10
N LEU A 93 -14.40 -30.71 3.71
CA LEU A 93 -14.62 -29.27 3.89
C LEU A 93 -14.73 -28.55 2.54
N ASN A 94 -13.86 -28.87 1.58
CA ASN A 94 -13.87 -28.30 0.24
C ASN A 94 -15.13 -28.68 -0.55
N GLU A 95 -15.60 -29.92 -0.48
CA GLU A 95 -16.87 -30.36 -1.10
C GLU A 95 -18.08 -29.58 -0.56
N ASN A 96 -17.99 -29.08 0.67
CA ASN A 96 -19.01 -28.22 1.27
C ASN A 96 -18.81 -26.72 0.96
N GLY A 97 -17.81 -26.40 0.14
CA GLY A 97 -17.41 -25.05 -0.23
C GLY A 97 -16.78 -24.27 0.93
N ILE A 98 -16.21 -24.97 1.92
CA ILE A 98 -15.47 -24.36 3.02
C ILE A 98 -13.99 -24.35 2.69
N THR A 99 -13.38 -23.16 2.69
CA THR A 99 -11.94 -23.00 2.52
C THR A 99 -11.26 -22.93 3.88
N VAL A 100 -10.10 -23.56 4.02
CA VAL A 100 -9.36 -23.64 5.29
C VAL A 100 -8.03 -22.90 5.16
N LEU A 101 -7.81 -21.91 6.05
CA LEU A 101 -6.49 -21.30 6.27
C LEU A 101 -5.86 -21.89 7.53
N ARG A 102 -4.60 -22.32 7.45
CA ARG A 102 -3.87 -22.90 8.57
C ARG A 102 -2.69 -22.00 8.98
N PHE A 103 -2.49 -21.87 10.28
CA PHE A 103 -1.39 -21.10 10.88
C PHE A 103 -0.71 -21.92 11.98
N THR A 104 0.61 -21.78 12.11
CA THR A 104 1.34 -22.38 13.24
C THR A 104 1.13 -21.55 14.51
N ASN A 105 1.33 -22.17 15.68
CA ASN A 105 1.32 -21.44 16.95
C ASN A 105 2.33 -20.27 16.93
N ASP A 106 3.51 -20.46 16.35
CA ASP A 106 4.53 -19.41 16.25
C ASP A 106 4.11 -18.25 15.34
N ASP A 107 3.41 -18.53 14.24
CA ASP A 107 2.88 -17.48 13.37
C ASP A 107 1.89 -16.59 14.13
N VAL A 108 1.03 -17.19 14.94
CA VAL A 108 0.04 -16.44 15.72
C VAL A 108 0.68 -15.72 16.90
N GLU A 109 1.58 -16.37 17.63
CA GLU A 109 2.18 -15.78 18.84
C GLU A 109 3.20 -14.68 18.53
N TYR A 110 3.97 -14.81 17.45
CA TYR A 110 5.08 -13.91 17.15
C TYR A 110 4.88 -13.08 15.88
N ARG A 111 3.90 -13.42 15.04
CA ARG A 111 3.67 -12.77 13.73
C ARG A 111 2.19 -12.50 13.47
N LEU A 112 1.41 -12.24 14.52
CA LEU A 112 -0.04 -12.00 14.46
C LEU A 112 -0.46 -11.05 13.34
N GLY A 113 0.26 -9.94 13.13
CA GLY A 113 -0.04 -9.00 12.05
C GLY A 113 -0.04 -9.64 10.65
N LYS A 114 0.89 -10.56 10.37
CA LYS A 114 0.92 -11.32 9.10
C LYS A 114 -0.23 -12.32 9.00
N VAL A 115 -0.61 -12.92 10.13
CA VAL A 115 -1.77 -13.84 10.20
C VAL A 115 -3.05 -13.10 9.85
N ILE A 116 -3.28 -11.93 10.46
CA ILE A 116 -4.46 -11.09 10.19
C ILE A 116 -4.45 -10.62 8.74
N GLN A 117 -3.33 -10.10 8.25
CA GLN A 117 -3.22 -9.66 6.85
C GLN A 117 -3.56 -10.79 5.87
N LYS A 118 -3.06 -12.01 6.08
CA LYS A 118 -3.38 -13.15 5.21
C LYS A 118 -4.88 -13.53 5.25
N ILE A 119 -5.53 -13.38 6.39
CA ILE A 119 -6.98 -13.61 6.52
C ILE A 119 -7.74 -12.52 5.75
N GLU A 120 -7.33 -11.26 5.89
CA GLU A 120 -7.93 -10.12 5.20
C GLU A 120 -7.79 -10.26 3.69
N ASP A 121 -6.57 -10.50 3.19
CA ASP A 121 -6.28 -10.71 1.77
C ASP A 121 -7.16 -11.81 1.19
N TRP A 122 -7.24 -12.98 1.86
CA TRP A 122 -8.07 -14.08 1.41
C TRP A 122 -9.56 -13.70 1.38
N VAL A 123 -10.06 -12.99 2.39
CA VAL A 123 -11.45 -12.53 2.43
C VAL A 123 -11.72 -11.60 1.26
N TYR A 124 -10.84 -10.65 0.98
CA TYR A 124 -11.00 -9.71 -0.13
C TYR A 124 -11.00 -10.42 -1.49
N GLU A 125 -10.09 -11.36 -1.70
CA GLU A 125 -10.04 -12.15 -2.94
C GLU A 125 -11.32 -12.96 -3.18
N ASN A 126 -11.97 -13.45 -2.11
CA ASN A 126 -13.12 -14.35 -2.20
C ASN A 126 -14.49 -13.68 -1.98
N ASP A 127 -14.56 -12.44 -1.48
CA ASP A 127 -15.80 -11.64 -1.45
C ASP A 127 -16.10 -11.04 -2.83
N ILE A 128 -15.07 -10.80 -3.65
CA ILE A 128 -15.21 -10.36 -5.06
C ILE A 128 -15.84 -11.45 -5.93
N VAL A 129 -15.51 -12.73 -5.71
CA VAL A 129 -16.05 -13.86 -6.49
C VAL A 129 -17.52 -14.15 -6.15
N ASN A 130 -17.96 -13.86 -4.93
CA ASN A 130 -19.36 -14.07 -4.50
C ASN A 130 -20.33 -12.95 -4.95
N LEU A 131 -19.82 -11.88 -5.58
CA LEU A 131 -20.62 -10.83 -6.21
C LEU A 131 -21.02 -11.17 -7.66
N GLU A 132 -20.42 -12.18 -8.30
CA GLU A 132 -20.80 -12.62 -9.64
C GLU A 132 -21.62 -13.94 -9.62
N LEU A 133 -22.94 -13.76 -9.85
CA LEU A 133 -24.00 -14.69 -10.30
C LEU A 133 -24.93 -15.32 -9.23
N PRO A 134 -26.26 -15.25 -9.45
CA PRO A 134 -26.92 -16.17 -10.38
C PRO A 134 -27.49 -15.54 -11.65
N SER A 135 -27.40 -16.33 -12.71
CA SER A 135 -27.96 -16.20 -14.04
C SER A 135 -29.49 -16.12 -14.08
N GLY A 136 -30.01 -15.20 -14.90
CA GLY A 136 -31.36 -15.26 -15.45
C GLY A 136 -32.24 -14.06 -15.08
N GLU A 137 -32.04 -12.94 -15.77
CA GLU A 137 -33.02 -11.87 -16.10
C GLU A 137 -32.25 -10.63 -16.59
N MET A 138 -31.33 -10.84 -17.54
CA MET A 138 -30.72 -9.75 -18.30
C MET A 138 -31.58 -9.51 -19.54
N ASP A 139 -32.60 -8.65 -19.45
CA ASP A 139 -33.03 -7.85 -20.62
C ASP A 139 -33.99 -6.71 -20.23
N GLU A 140 -34.77 -6.83 -19.15
CA GLU A 140 -35.68 -5.75 -18.75
C GLU A 140 -35.04 -4.68 -17.83
N LEU A 141 -34.07 -5.06 -16.99
CA LEU A 141 -33.39 -4.13 -16.07
C LEU A 141 -32.35 -3.20 -16.74
N LYS A 142 -31.89 -3.51 -17.96
CA LYS A 142 -30.99 -2.64 -18.74
C LYS A 142 -31.68 -1.37 -19.26
N LEU A 143 -33.01 -1.38 -19.38
CA LEU A 143 -33.75 -0.25 -19.94
C LEU A 143 -34.09 0.83 -18.90
N GLU A 144 -34.25 0.44 -17.62
CA GLU A 144 -34.51 1.40 -16.52
C GLU A 144 -33.23 1.92 -15.85
N SER A 145 -32.16 1.12 -15.78
CA SER A 145 -30.86 1.58 -15.27
C SER A 145 -30.18 2.58 -16.21
N SER A 146 -30.41 2.50 -17.52
CA SER A 146 -29.96 3.52 -18.49
C SER A 146 -30.63 4.89 -18.28
N LYS A 147 -31.79 4.95 -17.62
CA LYS A 147 -32.45 6.21 -17.28
C LYS A 147 -31.92 6.83 -15.98
N ARG A 148 -31.56 6.04 -14.96
CA ARG A 148 -30.98 6.56 -13.70
C ARG A 148 -29.49 6.89 -13.80
N VAL A 149 -28.72 6.18 -14.62
CA VAL A 149 -27.30 6.52 -14.85
C VAL A 149 -27.18 7.87 -15.57
N ASN A 150 -28.12 8.24 -16.44
CA ASN A 150 -28.11 9.55 -17.11
C ASN A 150 -28.50 10.73 -16.20
N GLU A 151 -29.20 10.51 -15.08
CA GLU A 151 -29.48 11.58 -14.10
C GLU A 151 -28.32 11.78 -13.11
N VAL A 152 -27.50 10.76 -12.83
CA VAL A 152 -26.30 10.89 -11.96
C VAL A 152 -25.04 11.24 -12.77
N ALA A 153 -24.90 10.75 -14.01
CA ALA A 153 -23.78 11.07 -14.91
C ALA A 153 -23.80 12.53 -15.42
N GLY A 154 -24.92 13.24 -15.27
CA GLY A 154 -24.98 14.69 -15.47
C GLY A 154 -24.19 15.51 -14.45
N SER A 155 -23.66 14.90 -13.38
CA SER A 155 -22.86 15.57 -12.34
C SER A 155 -21.34 15.27 -12.39
N PHE A 156 -20.89 14.35 -13.23
CA PHE A 156 -19.48 14.05 -13.45
C PHE A 156 -19.13 14.09 -14.93
N ALA A 157 -19.22 15.30 -15.50
CA ALA A 157 -18.50 15.63 -16.73
C ALA A 157 -16.98 15.67 -16.42
N PRO A 158 -16.10 15.36 -17.40
CA PRO A 158 -14.67 15.47 -17.21
C PRO A 158 -14.33 16.92 -16.89
N LEU A 159 -13.81 17.17 -15.68
CA LEU A 159 -13.50 18.53 -15.22
C LEU A 159 -12.14 18.98 -15.78
N SER A 160 -12.04 19.10 -17.10
CA SER A 160 -11.15 20.07 -17.70
C SER A 160 -11.84 21.45 -17.65
N LEU A 161 -11.30 22.33 -16.80
CA LEU A 161 -11.66 23.75 -16.60
C LEU A 161 -13.10 24.07 -16.17
N ARG A 162 -13.28 24.29 -14.86
CA ARG A 162 -13.92 25.52 -14.33
C ARG A 162 -13.25 25.95 -13.02
N ARG A 163 -12.20 26.77 -13.16
CA ARG A 163 -11.68 27.62 -12.08
C ARG A 163 -12.73 28.69 -11.77
N GLY A 164 -13.33 28.62 -10.58
CA GLY A 164 -14.15 29.68 -10.01
C GLY A 164 -13.26 30.78 -9.43
N ALA A 165 -13.67 32.03 -9.62
CA ALA A 165 -12.96 33.23 -9.24
C ALA A 165 -12.59 33.28 -7.74
N GLY A 166 -11.31 33.54 -7.45
CA GLY A 166 -10.82 33.96 -6.13
C GLY A 166 -9.89 32.98 -5.41
N GLY A 167 -8.64 32.83 -5.89
CA GLY A 167 -7.53 32.19 -5.17
C GLY A 167 -6.77 31.15 -6.00
N GLU A 168 -5.67 31.53 -6.65
CA GLU A 168 -4.74 30.57 -7.26
C GLU A 168 -4.01 29.75 -6.19
N VAL A 169 -4.38 28.49 -5.98
CA VAL A 169 -3.46 27.50 -5.40
C VAL A 169 -2.83 26.75 -6.57
N ASN A 170 -1.69 27.27 -6.99
CA ASN A 170 -0.99 26.87 -8.19
C ASN A 170 0.12 25.89 -7.71
N ASN A 171 -0.22 24.59 -7.62
CA ASN A 171 0.60 23.52 -7.04
C ASN A 171 1.98 23.45 -7.72
N ARG A 172 3.06 23.33 -6.93
CA ARG A 172 4.45 23.31 -7.44
C ARG A 172 4.73 22.11 -8.35
N ILE A 173 4.10 20.96 -8.08
CA ILE A 173 4.22 19.76 -8.91
C ILE A 173 3.64 20.03 -10.31
N GLU A 174 2.43 20.59 -10.38
CA GLU A 174 1.78 20.96 -11.64
C GLU A 174 2.62 21.99 -12.43
N LYS A 175 3.16 23.00 -11.75
CA LYS A 175 4.07 23.99 -12.35
C LYS A 175 5.32 23.34 -12.93
N LEU A 176 5.95 22.43 -12.19
CA LEU A 176 7.14 21.71 -12.64
C LEU A 176 6.84 20.93 -13.93
N PHE A 177 5.80 20.09 -13.91
CA PHE A 177 5.45 19.27 -15.07
C PHE A 177 4.89 20.08 -16.23
N SER A 178 4.43 21.32 -16.00
CA SER A 178 4.07 22.26 -17.07
C SER A 178 5.30 22.87 -17.74
N ALA A 179 6.34 23.21 -16.96
CA ALA A 179 7.57 23.81 -17.45
C ALA A 179 8.56 22.79 -18.03
N LYS A 180 8.58 21.56 -17.50
CA LYS A 180 9.55 20.52 -17.84
C LYS A 180 8.84 19.19 -18.03
N LYS A 181 8.95 18.62 -19.23
CA LYS A 181 8.25 17.38 -19.62
C LYS A 181 9.12 16.13 -19.59
N LYS A 182 10.45 16.29 -19.51
CA LYS A 182 11.42 15.20 -19.60
C LYS A 182 12.60 15.44 -18.66
N ASN A 183 13.33 14.37 -18.35
CA ASN A 183 14.52 14.39 -17.50
C ASN A 183 14.26 15.00 -16.11
N ILE A 184 13.06 14.79 -15.58
CA ILE A 184 12.73 15.12 -14.19
C ILE A 184 13.58 14.23 -13.29
N LEU A 185 14.34 14.84 -12.39
CA LEU A 185 15.12 14.14 -11.37
C LEU A 185 14.44 14.34 -10.01
N ASN A 186 13.81 13.27 -9.54
CA ASN A 186 13.31 13.18 -8.18
C ASN A 186 14.35 12.45 -7.32
N ILE A 187 14.76 13.06 -6.20
CA ILE A 187 15.71 12.44 -5.29
C ILE A 187 15.04 12.13 -3.97
N TYR A 188 15.11 10.86 -3.58
CA TYR A 188 14.69 10.41 -2.26
C TYR A 188 15.80 10.65 -1.23
N CYS A 189 15.45 11.27 -0.10
CA CYS A 189 16.29 11.39 1.08
C CYS A 189 15.49 11.05 2.34
N THR A 190 16.16 10.58 3.39
CA THR A 190 15.50 10.22 4.67
C THR A 190 15.55 11.41 5.63
N ALA A 191 14.41 11.83 6.17
CA ALA A 191 14.37 12.86 7.21
C ALA A 191 15.17 12.42 8.44
N GLY A 192 15.97 13.32 9.02
CA GLY A 192 16.81 13.01 10.18
C GLY A 192 18.08 12.21 9.87
N TYR A 193 18.43 12.07 8.59
CA TYR A 193 19.65 11.44 8.11
C TYR A 193 20.52 12.45 7.33
N PRO A 194 21.85 12.45 7.48
CA PRO A 194 22.67 11.57 8.33
C PRO A 194 22.58 11.89 9.83
N GLN A 195 22.23 13.12 10.19
CA GLN A 195 22.01 13.55 11.57
C GLN A 195 20.60 14.13 11.73
N LEU A 196 20.10 14.19 12.97
CA LEU A 196 18.74 14.66 13.28
C LEU A 196 18.38 15.97 12.59
N ASN A 197 19.30 16.94 12.56
CA ASN A 197 19.07 18.29 12.03
C ASN A 197 19.53 18.49 10.58
N SER A 198 19.99 17.44 9.89
CA SER A 198 20.48 17.54 8.51
C SER A 198 19.37 17.69 7.47
N THR A 199 18.10 17.45 7.81
CA THR A 199 16.96 17.42 6.87
C THR A 199 16.93 18.66 5.95
N ARG A 200 16.95 19.87 6.52
CA ARG A 200 16.91 21.12 5.73
C ARG A 200 18.15 21.34 4.89
N GLU A 201 19.32 21.02 5.44
CA GLU A 201 20.61 21.13 4.76
C GLU A 201 20.64 20.24 3.51
N VAL A 202 20.20 18.98 3.66
CA VAL A 202 20.07 18.02 2.56
C VAL A 202 19.10 18.53 1.50
N MET A 203 17.90 18.98 1.89
CA MET A 203 16.91 19.52 0.96
C MET A 203 17.43 20.74 0.19
N LYS A 204 18.11 21.65 0.89
CA LYS A 204 18.73 22.83 0.28
C LYS A 204 19.84 22.43 -0.69
N ALA A 205 20.70 21.50 -0.32
CA ALA A 205 21.77 20.99 -1.19
C ALA A 205 21.21 20.33 -2.46
N LEU A 206 20.11 19.59 -2.36
CA LEU A 206 19.42 18.98 -3.50
C LEU A 206 18.90 20.04 -4.46
N GLN A 207 18.26 21.08 -3.93
CA GLN A 207 17.80 22.22 -4.73
C GLN A 207 18.94 22.94 -5.43
N ASP A 208 19.97 23.33 -4.67
CA ASP A 208 21.09 24.13 -5.17
C ASP A 208 21.94 23.34 -6.19
N SER A 209 21.88 22.01 -6.13
CA SER A 209 22.53 21.09 -7.08
C SER A 209 21.64 20.75 -8.30
N GLY A 210 20.38 21.20 -8.31
CA GLY A 210 19.51 21.16 -9.48
C GLY A 210 18.48 20.04 -9.51
N ALA A 211 18.23 19.30 -8.43
CA ALA A 211 17.09 18.35 -8.37
C ALA A 211 15.78 19.03 -8.78
N ASP A 212 14.83 18.27 -9.33
CA ASP A 212 13.53 18.82 -9.73
C ASP A 212 12.46 18.57 -8.66
N ILE A 213 12.55 17.46 -7.93
CA ILE A 213 11.63 17.06 -6.87
C ILE A 213 12.45 16.50 -5.70
N ILE A 214 12.04 16.79 -4.47
CA ILE A 214 12.58 16.17 -3.25
C ILE A 214 11.51 15.22 -2.71
N GLU A 215 11.83 13.94 -2.63
CA GLU A 215 11.02 12.92 -1.97
C GLU A 215 11.61 12.67 -0.58
N LEU A 216 10.92 13.18 0.45
CA LEU A 216 11.39 13.14 1.82
C LEU A 216 10.75 11.95 2.56
N GLY A 217 11.57 10.93 2.78
CA GLY A 217 11.20 9.72 3.51
C GLY A 217 10.99 9.99 4.99
N MET A 218 9.81 9.61 5.49
CA MET A 218 9.48 9.53 6.90
C MET A 218 10.01 8.20 7.44
N PRO A 219 11.02 8.20 8.31
CA PRO A 219 11.68 6.97 8.72
C PRO A 219 10.72 6.08 9.53
N TYR A 220 10.68 4.79 9.19
CA TYR A 220 9.82 3.79 9.82
C TYR A 220 10.63 2.54 10.21
N SER A 221 10.27 1.89 11.32
CA SER A 221 10.96 0.72 11.85
C SER A 221 10.67 -0.56 11.07
N ASP A 222 9.48 -0.66 10.48
CA ASP A 222 8.98 -1.90 9.87
C ASP A 222 8.50 -1.66 8.41
N PRO A 223 9.36 -1.11 7.53
CA PRO A 223 8.97 -0.79 6.16
C PRO A 223 8.70 -2.05 5.33
N LEU A 224 7.61 -2.03 4.56
CA LEU A 224 7.21 -3.16 3.71
C LEU A 224 7.94 -3.19 2.36
N ALA A 225 8.31 -2.02 1.82
CA ALA A 225 8.77 -1.88 0.43
C ALA A 225 10.22 -1.39 0.28
N ASP A 226 10.86 -1.00 1.37
CA ASP A 226 12.20 -0.39 1.31
C ASP A 226 13.32 -1.43 1.19
N GLY A 227 14.32 -1.10 0.37
CA GLY A 227 15.56 -1.87 0.29
C GLY A 227 16.47 -1.64 1.51
N PRO A 228 17.49 -2.50 1.72
CA PRO A 228 18.32 -2.50 2.93
C PRO A 228 19.03 -1.16 3.21
N VAL A 229 19.36 -0.40 2.15
CA VAL A 229 20.00 0.92 2.26
C VAL A 229 19.06 1.95 2.88
N ILE A 230 17.80 1.96 2.45
CA ILE A 230 16.78 2.90 2.96
C ILE A 230 16.33 2.46 4.36
N GLN A 231 16.25 1.15 4.62
CA GLN A 231 16.02 0.63 5.98
C GLN A 231 17.12 1.07 6.95
N GLN A 232 18.39 1.04 6.52
CA GLN A 232 19.51 1.49 7.33
C GLN A 232 19.46 3.00 7.61
N SER A 233 19.21 3.85 6.59
CA SER A 233 19.09 5.30 6.82
C SER A 233 17.91 5.64 7.72
N SER A 234 16.79 4.92 7.58
CA SER A 234 15.60 5.08 8.44
C SER A 234 15.89 4.68 9.89
N SER A 235 16.58 3.56 10.09
CA SER A 235 16.97 3.09 11.42
C SER A 235 17.88 4.09 12.14
N LEU A 236 18.86 4.66 11.42
CA LEU A 236 19.73 5.70 11.94
C LEU A 236 18.97 7.00 12.24
N ALA A 237 18.05 7.41 11.36
CA ALA A 237 17.21 8.58 11.59
C ALA A 237 16.32 8.43 12.84
N ILE A 238 15.72 7.25 13.05
CA ILE A 238 14.96 6.95 14.27
C ILE A 238 15.87 6.98 15.50
N ALA A 239 17.05 6.37 15.42
CA ALA A 239 18.04 6.40 16.51
C ALA A 239 18.53 7.82 16.82
N ASN A 240 18.58 8.70 15.83
CA ASN A 240 18.86 10.13 15.99
C ASN A 240 17.71 10.89 16.68
N GLY A 241 16.54 10.27 16.86
CA GLY A 241 15.36 10.87 17.48
C GLY A 241 14.34 11.46 16.50
N MET A 242 14.39 11.09 15.22
CA MET A 242 13.42 11.57 14.24
C MET A 242 12.02 10.99 14.51
N THR A 243 11.02 11.85 14.43
CA THR A 243 9.58 11.52 14.55
C THR A 243 8.80 12.41 13.59
N ILE A 244 7.54 12.08 13.27
CA ILE A 244 6.68 12.95 12.46
C ILE A 244 6.53 14.34 13.10
N ALA A 245 6.37 14.40 14.43
CA ALA A 245 6.29 15.67 15.16
C ALA A 245 7.56 16.51 14.98
N LYS A 246 8.74 15.87 15.10
CA LYS A 246 10.03 16.55 14.91
C LYS A 246 10.26 16.97 13.47
N LEU A 247 9.83 16.14 12.51
CA LEU A 247 9.87 16.45 11.09
C LEU A 247 9.09 17.74 10.79
N PHE A 248 7.82 17.83 11.21
CA PHE A 248 7.02 19.05 10.99
C PHE A 248 7.58 20.25 11.74
N GLU A 249 8.14 20.08 12.94
CA GLU A 249 8.86 21.14 13.65
C GLU A 249 10.03 21.69 12.82
N GLN A 250 10.85 20.81 12.24
CA GLN A 250 11.99 21.19 11.40
C GLN A 250 11.58 21.81 10.07
N LEU A 251 10.45 21.39 9.51
CA LEU A 251 9.93 21.93 8.26
C LEU A 251 9.25 23.29 8.43
N LYS A 252 9.06 23.82 9.64
CA LYS A 252 8.52 25.19 9.79
C LYS A 252 9.38 26.20 9.01
N ASN A 253 8.71 26.99 8.18
CA ASN A 253 9.29 28.04 7.33
C ASN A 253 10.36 27.54 6.36
N PHE A 254 10.40 26.24 6.02
CA PHE A 254 11.39 25.72 5.06
C PHE A 254 11.24 26.33 3.67
N ARG A 255 10.02 26.81 3.35
CA ARG A 255 9.68 27.48 2.10
C ARG A 255 10.32 28.85 1.89
N ASP A 256 10.95 29.42 2.92
CA ASP A 256 11.76 30.63 2.76
C ASP A 256 13.05 30.36 1.97
N GLU A 257 13.49 29.10 1.93
CA GLU A 257 14.73 28.67 1.29
C GLU A 257 14.50 27.64 0.17
N ILE A 258 13.48 26.80 0.30
CA ILE A 258 13.25 25.63 -0.57
C ILE A 258 11.94 25.81 -1.36
N HIS A 259 12.10 25.94 -2.67
CA HIS A 259 11.04 26.23 -3.64
C HIS A 259 10.71 25.04 -4.53
N LEU A 260 11.54 23.98 -4.53
CA LEU A 260 11.23 22.73 -5.23
C LEU A 260 9.96 22.07 -4.67
N PRO A 261 9.22 21.31 -5.49
CA PRO A 261 8.25 20.35 -5.00
C PRO A 261 8.84 19.41 -3.94
N VAL A 262 8.14 19.26 -2.82
CA VAL A 262 8.51 18.34 -1.73
C VAL A 262 7.35 17.40 -1.44
N ILE A 263 7.64 16.10 -1.51
CA ILE A 263 6.67 15.02 -1.29
C ILE A 263 7.10 14.23 -0.07
N LEU A 264 6.18 13.94 0.84
CA LEU A 264 6.46 13.02 1.94
C LEU A 264 6.19 11.59 1.48
N MET A 265 7.17 10.70 1.67
CA MET A 265 7.05 9.27 1.41
C MET A 265 7.12 8.53 2.74
N GLY A 266 6.20 7.58 2.99
CA GLY A 266 6.24 6.75 4.19
C GLY A 266 5.12 5.72 4.24
N TYR A 267 4.73 5.31 5.45
CA TYR A 267 3.76 4.22 5.68
C TYR A 267 2.57 4.68 6.51
N MET A 268 1.44 4.00 6.37
CA MET A 268 0.18 4.35 7.02
C MET A 268 0.28 4.33 8.54
N ASN A 269 0.93 3.34 9.14
CA ASN A 269 0.93 3.19 10.59
C ASN A 269 1.48 4.43 11.35
N PRO A 270 2.68 4.97 11.03
CA PRO A 270 3.14 6.25 11.62
C PRO A 270 2.17 7.42 11.44
N VAL A 271 1.56 7.54 10.26
CA VAL A 271 0.58 8.60 9.94
C VAL A 271 -0.68 8.47 10.80
N LEU A 272 -1.19 7.24 10.96
CA LEU A 272 -2.35 6.94 11.80
C LEU A 272 -2.07 7.21 13.29
N GLN A 273 -0.89 6.85 13.78
CA GLN A 273 -0.48 7.15 15.17
C GLN A 273 -0.37 8.66 15.44
N TYR A 274 0.02 9.45 14.44
CA TYR A 274 0.02 10.91 14.51
C TYR A 274 -1.39 11.51 14.45
N GLY A 275 -2.33 10.78 13.85
CA GLY A 275 -3.66 11.23 13.45
C GLY A 275 -3.65 11.69 11.99
N PHE A 276 -4.38 10.97 11.13
CA PHE A 276 -4.32 11.16 9.67
C PHE A 276 -4.70 12.56 9.21
N GLU A 277 -5.84 13.09 9.68
CA GLU A 277 -6.28 14.44 9.29
C GLU A 277 -5.33 15.51 9.85
N LYS A 278 -4.85 15.33 11.08
CA LYS A 278 -3.86 16.21 11.68
C LYS A 278 -2.55 16.21 10.89
N PHE A 279 -2.09 15.04 10.45
CA PHE A 279 -0.92 14.89 9.60
C PHE A 279 -1.09 15.66 8.29
N CYS A 280 -2.23 15.53 7.61
CA CYS A 280 -2.51 16.26 6.38
C CYS A 280 -2.55 17.78 6.61
N ALA A 281 -3.16 18.22 7.71
CA ALA A 281 -3.20 19.63 8.09
C ALA A 281 -1.80 20.21 8.31
N ASP A 282 -0.97 19.54 9.11
CA ASP A 282 0.38 20.01 9.42
C ASP A 282 1.30 19.95 8.19
N ALA A 283 1.16 18.92 7.35
CA ALA A 283 1.87 18.82 6.07
C ALA A 283 1.54 20.00 5.15
N ALA A 284 0.26 20.33 4.99
CA ALA A 284 -0.16 21.48 4.21
C ALA A 284 0.29 22.80 4.81
N GLU A 285 0.25 22.95 6.14
CA GLU A 285 0.68 24.16 6.86
C GLU A 285 2.17 24.46 6.63
N VAL A 286 3.05 23.46 6.75
CA VAL A 286 4.48 23.67 6.46
C VAL A 286 4.75 23.80 4.96
N GLY A 287 3.79 23.40 4.12
CA GLY A 287 3.82 23.57 2.67
C GLY A 287 4.37 22.36 1.91
N ILE A 288 4.16 21.13 2.37
CA ILE A 288 4.35 19.91 1.58
C ILE A 288 3.40 19.92 0.38
N ASP A 289 3.84 19.42 -0.78
CA ASP A 289 3.05 19.44 -2.01
C ASP A 289 2.32 18.11 -2.28
N GLY A 290 2.81 16.98 -1.75
CA GLY A 290 2.16 15.69 -1.95
C GLY A 290 2.64 14.57 -1.04
N LEU A 291 1.97 13.42 -1.16
CA LEU A 291 2.18 12.22 -0.34
C LEU A 291 2.36 10.97 -1.21
N ILE A 292 3.21 10.06 -0.73
CA ILE A 292 3.35 8.67 -1.19
C ILE A 292 3.20 7.75 0.03
N LEU A 293 2.13 6.97 0.08
CA LEU A 293 1.87 5.97 1.11
C LEU A 293 1.63 4.60 0.42
N PRO A 294 2.68 3.80 0.18
CA PRO A 294 2.59 2.58 -0.64
C PRO A 294 1.65 1.52 -0.07
N ASP A 295 1.44 1.53 1.25
CA ASP A 295 0.60 0.61 1.99
C ASP A 295 -0.84 1.12 2.18
N LEU A 296 -1.22 2.27 1.59
CA LEU A 296 -2.61 2.73 1.55
C LEU A 296 -3.37 2.06 0.40
N PRO A 297 -4.36 1.20 0.67
CA PRO A 297 -5.16 0.59 -0.39
C PRO A 297 -6.01 1.62 -1.14
N VAL A 298 -6.23 1.37 -2.44
CA VAL A 298 -7.03 2.25 -3.31
C VAL A 298 -8.45 2.42 -2.78
N HIS A 299 -9.05 1.35 -2.26
CA HIS A 299 -10.39 1.41 -1.69
C HIS A 299 -10.46 2.38 -0.51
N GLU A 300 -9.55 2.26 0.47
CA GLU A 300 -9.49 3.17 1.63
C GLU A 300 -9.15 4.61 1.23
N PHE A 301 -8.32 4.78 0.18
CA PHE A 301 -8.13 6.10 -0.41
C PHE A 301 -9.45 6.68 -0.93
N GLU A 302 -10.27 5.91 -1.65
CA GLU A 302 -11.54 6.41 -2.17
C GLU A 302 -12.59 6.65 -1.07
N THR A 303 -12.66 5.79 -0.05
CA THR A 303 -13.72 5.84 0.97
C THR A 303 -13.39 6.76 2.14
N ASP A 304 -12.16 6.75 2.63
CA ASP A 304 -11.83 7.29 3.95
C ASP A 304 -10.81 8.44 3.90
N TYR A 305 -9.79 8.34 3.04
CA TYR A 305 -8.61 9.21 3.14
C TYR A 305 -8.45 10.24 2.02
N GLY A 306 -8.86 9.92 0.80
CA GLY A 306 -8.63 10.77 -0.38
C GLY A 306 -9.34 12.11 -0.30
N ALA A 307 -10.54 12.15 0.28
CA ALA A 307 -11.26 13.40 0.53
C ALA A 307 -10.52 14.30 1.54
N ILE A 308 -9.88 13.71 2.55
CA ILE A 308 -9.08 14.43 3.55
C ILE A 308 -7.81 14.99 2.90
N ILE A 309 -7.06 14.15 2.17
CA ILE A 309 -5.85 14.59 1.46
C ILE A 309 -6.17 15.77 0.52
N LYS A 310 -7.24 15.65 -0.27
CA LYS A 310 -7.72 16.69 -1.18
C LYS A 310 -8.15 17.96 -0.46
N LYS A 311 -8.82 17.86 0.68
CA LYS A 311 -9.23 19.01 1.51
C LYS A 311 -8.04 19.89 1.88
N TYR A 312 -6.87 19.30 2.11
CA TYR A 312 -5.64 20.01 2.45
C TYR A 312 -4.77 20.37 1.24
N GLY A 313 -5.24 20.12 0.02
CA GLY A 313 -4.54 20.50 -1.22
C GLY A 313 -3.23 19.75 -1.46
N LEU A 314 -3.10 18.54 -0.87
CA LEU A 314 -1.95 17.66 -1.08
C LEU A 314 -2.21 16.77 -2.29
N ASP A 315 -1.21 16.60 -3.15
CA ASP A 315 -1.24 15.56 -4.19
C ASP A 315 -1.06 14.17 -3.56
N PHE A 316 -1.60 13.16 -4.21
CA PHE A 316 -1.39 11.75 -3.85
C PHE A 316 -0.89 10.96 -5.05
N ILE A 317 0.29 10.35 -4.88
CA ILE A 317 1.03 9.66 -5.91
C ILE A 317 0.91 8.16 -5.70
N PHE A 318 0.38 7.46 -6.71
CA PHE A 318 0.22 6.01 -6.69
C PHE A 318 1.41 5.28 -7.32
N LEU A 319 1.68 4.09 -6.78
CA LEU A 319 2.69 3.18 -7.31
C LEU A 319 2.05 2.16 -8.25
N VAL A 320 2.79 1.85 -9.32
CA VAL A 320 2.48 0.75 -10.24
C VAL A 320 3.72 -0.12 -10.44
N THR A 321 3.50 -1.40 -10.67
CA THR A 321 4.53 -2.41 -10.94
C THR A 321 4.30 -3.06 -12.31
N PRO A 322 5.29 -3.78 -12.88
CA PRO A 322 5.08 -4.57 -14.10
C PRO A 322 3.89 -5.54 -14.03
N GLU A 323 3.57 -6.03 -12.83
CA GLU A 323 2.55 -7.01 -12.51
C GLU A 323 1.18 -6.37 -12.30
N THR A 324 1.11 -5.04 -12.18
CA THR A 324 -0.16 -4.32 -12.02
C THR A 324 -0.97 -4.46 -13.33
N PRO A 325 -2.22 -4.96 -13.30
CA PRO A 325 -3.06 -5.06 -14.50
C PRO A 325 -3.39 -3.70 -15.13
N ASP A 326 -3.59 -3.66 -16.45
CA ASP A 326 -3.84 -2.41 -17.19
C ASP A 326 -5.05 -1.62 -16.65
N GLU A 327 -6.13 -2.31 -16.33
CA GLU A 327 -7.35 -1.70 -15.75
C GLU A 327 -7.06 -1.03 -14.41
N ARG A 328 -6.22 -1.66 -13.58
CA ARG A 328 -5.81 -1.10 -12.29
C ARG A 328 -4.90 0.10 -12.48
N ILE A 329 -3.97 0.08 -13.44
CA ILE A 329 -3.14 1.25 -13.77
C ILE A 329 -4.02 2.44 -14.19
N LYS A 330 -5.02 2.22 -15.06
CA LYS A 330 -5.95 3.29 -15.48
C LYS A 330 -6.78 3.83 -14.32
N LYS A 331 -7.25 2.96 -13.43
CA LYS A 331 -7.97 3.36 -12.22
C LYS A 331 -7.08 4.20 -11.31
N LEU A 332 -5.85 3.75 -11.04
CA LEU A 332 -4.87 4.50 -10.24
C LEU A 332 -4.56 5.86 -10.88
N ASP A 333 -4.34 5.91 -12.18
CA ASP A 333 -4.11 7.16 -12.91
C ASP A 333 -5.29 8.13 -12.80
N SER A 334 -6.54 7.64 -12.82
CA SER A 334 -7.71 8.52 -12.65
C SER A 334 -7.83 9.14 -11.25
N LEU A 335 -7.25 8.50 -10.23
CA LEU A 335 -7.25 8.96 -8.83
C LEU A 335 -5.99 9.74 -8.46
N CYS A 336 -4.89 9.46 -9.17
CA CYS A 336 -3.59 10.04 -8.95
C CYS A 336 -3.60 11.54 -9.24
N THR A 337 -2.87 12.28 -8.41
CA THR A 337 -2.56 13.69 -8.64
C THR A 337 -1.04 13.87 -8.58
N GLY A 338 -0.50 14.71 -9.46
CA GLY A 338 0.95 14.89 -9.61
C GLY A 338 1.56 13.99 -10.68
N PHE A 339 1.93 12.75 -10.34
CA PHE A 339 2.53 11.77 -11.26
C PHE A 339 2.33 10.32 -10.79
N ILE A 340 2.43 9.36 -11.70
CA ILE A 340 2.47 7.92 -11.39
C ILE A 340 3.90 7.47 -11.13
N TYR A 341 4.12 6.81 -9.99
CA TYR A 341 5.40 6.20 -9.62
C TYR A 341 5.45 4.78 -10.20
N ALA A 342 6.25 4.57 -11.24
CA ALA A 342 6.51 3.25 -11.80
C ALA A 342 7.70 2.58 -11.12
N VAL A 343 7.45 1.49 -10.38
CA VAL A 343 8.49 0.68 -9.73
C VAL A 343 9.07 -0.27 -10.77
N SER A 344 10.34 -0.09 -11.16
CA SER A 344 11.04 -1.13 -11.92
C SER A 344 11.48 -2.24 -10.95
N SER A 345 11.07 -3.48 -11.23
CA SER A 345 11.18 -4.66 -10.33
C SER A 345 12.40 -4.67 -9.42
N SER A 346 12.17 -4.85 -8.12
CA SER A 346 13.17 -4.81 -7.06
C SER A 346 14.04 -6.06 -7.02
N ALA A 347 15.32 -5.86 -6.72
CA ALA A 347 16.32 -6.88 -6.37
C ALA A 347 15.99 -7.70 -5.09
N THR A 348 14.80 -7.54 -4.50
CA THR A 348 14.35 -8.27 -3.29
C THR A 348 13.70 -9.60 -3.64
N THR A 349 13.17 -9.75 -4.85
CA THR A 349 12.71 -11.03 -5.39
C THR A 349 13.79 -11.54 -6.33
N GLY A 350 14.39 -12.71 -6.05
CA GLY A 350 15.62 -13.26 -6.64
C GLY A 350 15.68 -13.49 -8.16
N ASN A 351 14.84 -12.84 -8.96
CA ASN A 351 14.92 -12.83 -10.41
C ASN A 351 15.44 -11.47 -10.87
N ASN A 352 16.72 -11.41 -11.27
CA ASN A 352 17.23 -10.31 -12.07
C ASN A 352 16.43 -10.26 -13.39
N LYS A 353 15.40 -9.43 -13.45
CA LYS A 353 14.69 -9.17 -14.70
C LYS A 353 15.65 -8.59 -15.74
N SER A 354 15.50 -9.02 -16.99
CA SER A 354 16.38 -8.57 -18.07
C SER A 354 16.14 -7.09 -18.36
N ILE A 355 17.14 -6.40 -18.94
CA ILE A 355 16.99 -5.02 -19.41
C ILE A 355 15.79 -4.91 -20.39
N GLU A 356 15.57 -5.95 -21.18
CA GLU A 356 14.45 -6.04 -22.13
C GLU A 356 13.08 -6.05 -21.44
N GLU A 357 12.92 -6.77 -20.32
CA GLU A 357 11.67 -6.77 -19.55
C GLU A 357 11.35 -5.39 -18.97
N GLN A 358 12.38 -4.64 -18.55
CA GLN A 358 12.21 -3.26 -18.08
C GLN A 358 11.83 -2.30 -19.22
N GLU A 359 12.50 -2.40 -20.37
CA GLU A 359 12.16 -1.59 -21.55
C GLU A 359 10.75 -1.88 -22.08
N ASN A 360 10.32 -3.16 -22.07
CA ASN A 360 8.97 -3.56 -22.42
C ASN A 360 7.93 -2.97 -21.46
N TYR A 361 8.22 -2.99 -20.15
CA TYR A 361 7.35 -2.38 -19.16
C TYR A 361 7.21 -0.86 -19.36
N PHE A 362 8.31 -0.14 -19.59
CA PHE A 362 8.24 1.30 -19.83
C PHE A 362 7.55 1.64 -21.15
N THR A 363 7.73 0.81 -22.18
CA THR A 363 7.03 0.96 -23.46
C THR A 363 5.52 0.76 -23.28
N ARG A 364 5.10 -0.28 -22.54
CA ARG A 364 3.69 -0.49 -22.17
C ARG A 364 3.10 0.75 -21.50
N LEU A 365 3.74 1.29 -20.45
CA LEU A 365 3.23 2.48 -19.75
C LEU A 365 3.11 3.70 -20.66
N LYS A 366 4.05 3.88 -21.58
CA LYS A 366 4.02 4.98 -22.56
C LYS A 366 2.87 4.85 -23.54
N GLU A 367 2.54 3.64 -23.98
CA GLU A 367 1.46 3.37 -24.94
C GLU A 367 0.06 3.52 -24.33
N MET A 368 -0.06 3.47 -23.00
CA MET A 368 -1.35 3.59 -22.30
C MET A 368 -1.97 4.99 -22.34
N ASN A 369 -1.21 6.03 -22.74
CA ASN A 369 -1.66 7.43 -22.78
C ASN A 369 -2.33 7.89 -21.47
N LEU A 370 -1.64 7.66 -20.35
CA LEU A 370 -2.09 8.05 -19.02
C LEU A 370 -2.28 9.57 -18.90
N ASN A 371 -3.19 9.99 -18.02
CA ASN A 371 -3.49 11.39 -17.75
C ASN A 371 -2.32 12.08 -17.03
N ASN A 372 -1.64 11.35 -16.15
CA ASN A 372 -0.54 11.87 -15.36
C ASN A 372 0.83 11.51 -15.97
N PRO A 373 1.87 12.34 -15.75
CA PRO A 373 3.25 11.98 -16.03
C PRO A 373 3.65 10.70 -15.29
N VAL A 374 4.59 9.95 -15.86
CA VAL A 374 5.17 8.77 -15.22
C VAL A 374 6.61 9.05 -14.87
N LEU A 375 7.00 8.78 -13.62
CA LEU A 375 8.39 8.75 -13.17
C LEU A 375 8.76 7.33 -12.78
N VAL A 376 9.95 6.88 -13.17
CA VAL A 376 10.43 5.53 -12.85
C VAL A 376 11.32 5.55 -11.62
N GLY A 377 11.01 4.71 -10.64
CA GLY A 377 11.87 4.45 -9.50
C GLY A 377 12.44 3.02 -9.48
N PHE A 378 13.31 2.79 -8.49
CA PHE A 378 14.05 1.55 -8.25
C PHE A 378 15.08 1.22 -9.35
N GLY A 379 16.28 0.78 -8.94
CA GLY A 379 17.36 0.39 -9.87
C GLY A 379 18.15 1.53 -10.54
N ILE A 380 17.70 2.78 -10.44
CA ILE A 380 18.40 3.95 -11.01
C ILE A 380 19.52 4.39 -10.08
N LYS A 381 20.76 4.43 -10.58
CA LYS A 381 21.96 4.66 -9.74
C LYS A 381 23.03 5.57 -10.37
N ASP A 382 22.95 5.80 -11.67
CA ASP A 382 23.97 6.52 -12.45
C ASP A 382 23.33 7.24 -13.64
N SER A 383 24.11 8.07 -14.34
CA SER A 383 23.64 8.82 -15.52
C SER A 383 23.10 7.92 -16.63
N ALA A 384 23.68 6.73 -16.82
CA ALA A 384 23.28 5.80 -17.87
C ALA A 384 21.87 5.23 -17.59
N SER A 385 21.64 4.69 -16.39
CA SER A 385 20.33 4.21 -15.94
C SER A 385 19.28 5.32 -15.92
N PHE A 386 19.64 6.52 -15.46
CA PHE A 386 18.77 7.70 -15.50
C PHE A 386 18.36 8.07 -16.93
N THR A 387 19.32 8.16 -17.85
CA THR A 387 19.07 8.48 -19.26
C THR A 387 18.18 7.45 -19.92
N THR A 388 18.42 6.16 -19.67
CA THR A 388 17.59 5.07 -20.20
C THR A 388 16.15 5.17 -19.71
N ALA A 389 15.93 5.37 -18.41
CA ALA A 389 14.58 5.57 -17.86
C ALA A 389 13.86 6.77 -18.50
N CYS A 390 14.57 7.87 -18.73
CA CYS A 390 14.02 9.09 -19.34
C CYS A 390 13.71 8.96 -20.85
N LYS A 391 14.15 7.90 -21.54
CA LYS A 391 13.77 7.68 -22.96
C LYS A 391 12.27 7.39 -23.11
N HIS A 392 11.69 6.70 -22.13
CA HIS A 392 10.32 6.19 -22.18
C HIS A 392 9.38 6.92 -21.23
N THR A 393 9.91 7.64 -20.24
CA THR A 393 9.12 8.28 -19.17
C THR A 393 9.48 9.76 -18.99
N GLY A 394 8.75 10.48 -18.12
CA GLY A 394 8.99 11.90 -17.86
C GLY A 394 10.26 12.18 -17.04
N GLY A 395 10.79 11.15 -16.37
CA GLY A 395 11.95 11.27 -15.50
C GLY A 395 12.16 10.04 -14.63
N ALA A 396 13.08 10.16 -13.68
CA ALA A 396 13.43 9.05 -12.81
C ALA A 396 13.66 9.50 -11.36
N ILE A 397 13.50 8.53 -10.47
CA ILE A 397 13.55 8.65 -9.02
C ILE A 397 14.77 7.90 -8.52
N ILE A 398 15.63 8.56 -7.75
CA ILE A 398 16.85 7.97 -7.20
C ILE A 398 16.84 8.09 -5.68
N GLY A 399 16.82 6.95 -4.99
CA GLY A 399 16.90 6.88 -3.52
C GLY A 399 18.19 6.25 -3.03
N SER A 400 18.28 4.92 -3.08
CA SER A 400 19.40 4.17 -2.49
C SER A 400 20.80 4.63 -2.94
N ALA A 401 20.98 5.07 -4.19
CA ALA A 401 22.27 5.55 -4.66
C ALA A 401 22.66 6.90 -4.02
N TYR A 402 21.71 7.81 -3.84
CA TYR A 402 21.95 9.08 -3.16
C TYR A 402 22.23 8.89 -1.67
N ILE A 403 21.44 8.03 -0.99
CA ILE A 403 21.67 7.70 0.42
C ILE A 403 23.09 7.14 0.64
N LYS A 404 23.59 6.28 -0.26
CA LYS A 404 24.98 5.78 -0.20
C LYS A 404 26.03 6.86 -0.46
N ALA A 405 25.77 7.80 -1.36
CA ALA A 405 26.67 8.91 -1.61
C ALA A 405 26.78 9.80 -0.35
N LEU A 406 25.64 10.03 0.32
CA LEU A 406 25.55 10.81 1.54
C LEU A 406 26.21 10.11 2.74
N SER A 407 26.09 8.78 2.85
CA SER A 407 26.65 7.99 3.97
C SER A 407 28.17 8.06 4.07
N ASN A 408 28.85 8.35 2.97
CA ASN A 408 30.31 8.35 2.88
C ASN A 408 30.92 9.74 3.03
N SER A 409 30.12 10.77 3.29
CA SER A 409 30.58 12.16 3.33
C SER A 409 30.37 12.82 4.68
N THR A 410 31.30 13.70 5.04
CA THR A 410 31.18 14.64 6.15
C THR A 410 30.59 16.00 5.74
N ASP A 411 30.51 16.27 4.44
CA ASP A 411 29.94 17.50 3.85
C ASP A 411 28.75 17.12 2.96
N VAL A 412 27.55 17.48 3.43
CA VAL A 412 26.28 17.21 2.73
C VAL A 412 26.20 17.96 1.41
N GLY A 413 26.64 19.22 1.40
CA GLY A 413 26.59 20.08 0.22
C GLY A 413 27.48 19.57 -0.89
N GLN A 414 28.73 19.25 -0.57
CA GLN A 414 29.69 18.70 -1.54
C GLN A 414 29.24 17.35 -2.09
N ALA A 415 28.87 16.39 -1.22
CA ALA A 415 28.46 15.07 -1.66
C ALA A 415 27.20 15.11 -2.52
N THR A 416 26.25 15.97 -2.18
CA THR A 416 25.03 16.16 -2.98
C THR A 416 25.36 16.73 -4.35
N LYS A 417 26.20 17.77 -4.41
CA LYS A 417 26.60 18.37 -5.69
C LYS A 417 27.33 17.38 -6.59
N GLU A 418 28.30 16.64 -6.04
CA GLU A 418 29.04 15.62 -6.78
C GLU A 418 28.10 14.52 -7.30
N PHE A 419 27.18 14.05 -6.46
CA PHE A 419 26.21 13.04 -6.86
C PHE A 419 25.31 13.54 -8.00
N ILE A 420 24.68 14.72 -7.85
CA ILE A 420 23.75 15.22 -8.87
C ILE A 420 24.46 15.48 -10.20
N ASN A 421 25.68 16.04 -10.18
CA ASN A 421 26.50 16.22 -11.38
C ASN A 421 26.88 14.88 -12.03
N SER A 422 27.05 13.81 -11.24
CA SER A 422 27.33 12.47 -11.79
C SER A 422 26.12 11.85 -12.51
N ILE A 423 24.90 12.30 -12.20
CA ILE A 423 23.66 11.83 -12.84
C ILE A 423 23.32 12.70 -14.07
N ARG A 424 23.42 14.02 -13.92
CA ARG A 424 23.16 15.01 -14.97
C ARG A 424 24.34 15.99 -15.06
N PRO A 425 25.40 15.62 -15.81
CA PRO A 425 26.59 16.45 -15.98
C PRO A 425 26.35 17.71 -16.79
#